data_AF-A0A6M8BJG6-F1
#
_entry.id   AF-A0A6M8BJG6-F1
#
_cell.length_a   1.000
_cell.length_b   1.000
_cell.length_c   1.000
_cell.angle_alpha   90.00
_cell.angle_beta   90.00
_cell.angle_gamma   90.00
#
_symmetry.space_group_name_H-M   'P 1'
#
loop_
_entity.id
_entity.type
_entity.pdbx_description
1 polymer ?
#
loop_
_entity_poly.entity_id
_entity_poly.type
_entity_poly.pdbx_seq_one_letter_code
_entity_poly.pdbx_strand_id
1 'polypeptide(L)'
;MLRPLLALLLTFLLTACSSVSGPGRDIVERAIALQFSQTQEDLIQLLNPQDPTFPPFTISNVKITDEQGLQIGNLRGFRVRGTYDVTLEFPGRTVTQKANPFEIYLQRQIEGKTWRLARRQANPKNQTDTESWVTQLVL
;
A
#
# COMPACT_ATOMS: atom_id res chain seq x y z
N MET A 1 43.13 22.23 15.42
CA MET A 1 42.26 21.21 16.05
C MET A 1 40.82 21.18 15.51
N LEU A 2 40.48 21.92 14.44
CA LEU A 2 39.11 22.00 13.89
C LEU A 2 38.77 20.94 12.83
N ARG A 3 39.80 20.36 12.18
CA ARG A 3 39.68 19.34 11.13
C ARG A 3 39.00 18.03 11.55
N PRO A 4 39.26 17.42 12.74
CA PRO A 4 38.59 16.19 13.11
C PRO A 4 37.12 16.40 13.52
N LEU A 5 36.77 17.61 13.98
CA LEU A 5 35.40 17.94 14.40
C LEU A 5 34.45 18.01 13.19
N LEU A 6 34.93 18.55 12.05
CA LEU A 6 34.16 18.63 10.81
C LEU A 6 33.95 17.24 10.18
N ALA A 7 34.96 16.37 10.24
CA ALA A 7 34.87 15.01 9.72
C ALA A 7 33.91 14.13 10.52
N LEU A 8 33.85 14.32 11.85
CA LEU A 8 32.94 13.59 12.74
C LEU A 8 31.46 14.04 12.57
N LEU A 9 31.24 15.32 12.27
CA LEU A 9 29.91 15.85 11.95
C LEU A 9 29.39 15.30 10.60
N LEU A 10 30.28 15.17 9.61
CA LEU A 10 29.94 14.70 8.28
C LEU A 10 29.59 13.20 8.25
N THR A 11 30.23 12.37 9.08
CA THR A 11 29.90 10.93 9.17
C THR A 11 28.57 10.66 9.89
N PHE A 12 28.12 11.55 10.77
CA PHE A 12 26.82 11.44 11.44
C PHE A 12 25.63 11.77 10.52
N LEU A 13 25.87 12.56 9.46
CA LEU A 13 24.87 12.87 8.43
C LEU A 13 24.70 11.74 7.39
N LEU A 14 25.64 10.79 7.30
CA LEU A 14 25.61 9.70 6.32
C LEU A 14 24.85 8.44 6.78
N THR A 15 24.40 8.36 8.04
CA THR A 15 23.66 7.19 8.54
C THR A 15 22.17 7.18 8.18
N ALA A 16 21.68 8.18 7.46
CA ALA A 16 20.28 8.30 7.05
C ALA A 16 20.02 7.81 5.62
N CYS A 17 20.50 6.62 5.25
CA CYS A 17 20.02 5.89 4.08
C CYS A 17 20.43 4.42 4.19
N SER A 18 20.01 3.74 5.26
CA SER A 18 19.86 2.30 5.16
C SER A 18 18.75 2.07 4.13
N SER A 19 19.17 1.73 2.91
CA SER A 19 18.29 1.33 1.81
C SER A 19 17.60 0.02 2.18
N VAL A 20 16.63 0.13 3.10
CA VAL A 20 15.64 -0.89 3.36
C VAL A 20 14.84 -1.01 2.07
N SER A 21 15.00 -2.13 1.38
CA SER A 21 14.28 -2.37 0.14
C SER A 21 12.77 -2.39 0.40
N GLY A 22 12.08 -1.49 -0.27
CA GLY A 22 10.63 -1.41 -0.32
C GLY A 22 9.97 -2.63 -0.95
N PRO A 23 8.63 -2.66 -0.95
CA PRO A 23 7.88 -3.64 -1.71
C PRO A 23 8.19 -3.51 -3.21
N GLY A 24 8.30 -4.67 -3.89
CA GLY A 24 8.40 -4.70 -5.34
C GLY A 24 7.12 -4.15 -6.00
N ARG A 25 7.25 -3.64 -7.23
CA ARG A 25 6.12 -3.11 -8.00
C ARG A 25 5.01 -4.15 -8.18
N ASP A 26 5.37 -5.41 -8.35
CA ASP A 26 4.45 -6.54 -8.45
C ASP A 26 3.61 -6.75 -7.18
N ILE A 27 4.23 -6.57 -6.00
CA ILE A 27 3.53 -6.61 -4.71
C ILE A 27 2.56 -5.45 -4.60
N VAL A 28 2.98 -4.24 -5.01
CA VAL A 28 2.13 -3.04 -5.00
C VAL A 28 0.94 -3.23 -5.94
N GLU A 29 1.15 -3.75 -7.14
CA GLU A 29 0.10 -4.01 -8.13
C GLU A 29 -0.93 -5.02 -7.60
N ARG A 30 -0.48 -6.14 -7.02
CA ARG A 30 -1.36 -7.14 -6.38
C ARG A 30 -2.14 -6.55 -5.20
N ALA A 31 -1.49 -5.73 -4.38
CA ALA A 31 -2.13 -5.08 -3.24
C ALA A 31 -3.20 -4.07 -3.68
N ILE A 32 -2.95 -3.28 -4.73
CA ILE A 32 -3.94 -2.38 -5.33
C ILE A 32 -5.11 -3.19 -5.90
N ALA A 33 -4.84 -4.27 -6.64
CA ALA A 33 -5.89 -5.14 -7.17
C ALA A 33 -6.75 -5.74 -6.05
N LEU A 34 -6.13 -6.18 -4.95
CA LEU A 34 -6.83 -6.72 -3.79
C LEU A 34 -7.74 -5.68 -3.13
N GLN A 35 -7.22 -4.47 -2.88
CA GLN A 35 -8.00 -3.39 -2.29
C GLN A 35 -9.14 -2.93 -3.20
N PHE A 36 -8.88 -2.87 -4.51
CA PHE A 36 -9.88 -2.52 -5.51
C PHE A 36 -11.01 -3.55 -5.53
N SER A 37 -10.70 -4.84 -5.65
CA SER A 37 -11.72 -5.93 -5.65
C SER A 37 -12.65 -5.81 -4.44
N GLN A 38 -12.08 -5.62 -3.25
CA GLN A 38 -12.85 -5.52 -2.02
C GLN A 38 -13.76 -4.31 -1.99
N THR A 39 -13.24 -3.16 -2.42
CA THR A 39 -14.04 -1.93 -2.48
C THR A 39 -15.21 -2.08 -3.45
N GLN A 40 -14.99 -2.74 -4.58
CA GLN A 40 -16.03 -2.96 -5.57
C GLN A 40 -17.06 -3.99 -5.12
N GLU A 41 -16.65 -5.08 -4.47
CA GLU A 41 -17.54 -6.07 -3.86
C GLU A 41 -18.46 -5.43 -2.82
N ASP A 42 -17.89 -4.65 -1.90
CA ASP A 42 -18.65 -3.94 -0.86
C ASP A 42 -19.66 -2.95 -1.47
N LEU A 43 -19.26 -2.21 -2.51
CA LEU A 43 -20.11 -1.24 -3.20
C LEU A 43 -21.24 -1.90 -3.99
N ILE A 44 -20.96 -2.97 -4.72
CA ILE A 44 -21.99 -3.67 -5.49
C ILE A 44 -22.99 -4.34 -4.55
N GLN A 45 -22.53 -4.92 -3.45
CA GLN A 45 -23.43 -5.51 -2.46
C GLN A 45 -24.44 -4.48 -1.94
N LEU A 46 -24.01 -3.22 -1.79
CA LEU A 46 -24.88 -2.12 -1.38
C LEU A 46 -25.80 -1.62 -2.52
N LEU A 47 -25.28 -1.51 -3.74
CA LEU A 47 -25.96 -0.85 -4.87
C LEU A 47 -26.86 -1.79 -5.69
N ASN A 48 -26.47 -3.06 -5.83
CA ASN A 48 -27.20 -4.07 -6.60
C ASN A 48 -27.13 -5.44 -5.90
N PRO A 49 -27.80 -5.60 -4.74
CA PRO A 49 -27.76 -6.84 -3.97
C PRO A 49 -28.37 -8.05 -4.71
N GLN A 50 -29.10 -7.85 -5.80
CA GLN A 50 -29.77 -8.91 -6.56
C GLN A 50 -28.88 -9.55 -7.64
N ASP A 51 -27.88 -8.82 -8.16
CA ASP A 51 -26.88 -9.34 -9.10
C ASP A 51 -25.51 -8.72 -8.78
N PRO A 52 -24.73 -9.38 -7.91
CA PRO A 52 -23.49 -8.82 -7.40
C PRO A 52 -22.29 -8.96 -8.36
N THR A 53 -22.52 -9.16 -9.66
CA THR A 53 -21.45 -9.45 -10.61
C THR A 53 -20.67 -8.18 -10.98
N PHE A 54 -19.40 -8.10 -10.59
CA PHE A 54 -18.48 -7.04 -11.02
C PHE A 54 -17.83 -7.38 -12.38
N PRO A 55 -17.70 -6.43 -13.33
CA PRO A 55 -16.94 -6.64 -14.55
C PRO A 55 -15.49 -7.05 -14.28
N PRO A 56 -14.88 -7.87 -15.16
CA PRO A 56 -13.43 -8.10 -15.13
C PRO A 56 -12.66 -6.78 -15.19
N PHE A 57 -11.53 -6.74 -14.49
CA PHE A 57 -10.70 -5.55 -14.42
C PHE A 57 -9.21 -5.88 -14.49
N THR A 58 -8.42 -4.91 -14.93
CA THR A 58 -6.95 -4.99 -14.94
C THR A 58 -6.35 -3.71 -14.36
N ILE A 59 -5.41 -3.87 -13.42
CA ILE A 59 -4.57 -2.81 -12.89
C ILE A 59 -3.31 -2.73 -13.76
N SER A 60 -2.92 -1.53 -14.18
CA SER A 60 -1.73 -1.33 -15.02
C SER A 60 -1.08 0.02 -14.73
N ASN A 61 0.11 0.26 -15.32
CA ASN A 61 0.82 1.54 -15.23
C ASN A 61 1.04 2.07 -13.80
N VAL A 62 1.23 1.18 -12.81
CA VAL A 62 1.52 1.56 -11.43
C VAL A 62 2.79 2.41 -11.34
N LYS A 63 2.65 3.66 -10.91
CA LYS A 63 3.76 4.59 -10.65
C LYS A 63 3.79 4.90 -9.18
N ILE A 64 4.85 4.50 -8.50
CA ILE A 64 5.10 4.83 -7.10
C ILE A 64 5.73 6.22 -7.06
N THR A 65 5.12 7.15 -6.33
CA THR A 65 5.60 8.53 -6.17
C THR A 65 6.22 8.78 -4.81
N ASP A 66 5.81 8.02 -3.79
CA ASP A 66 6.31 8.14 -2.43
C ASP A 66 6.27 6.77 -1.75
N GLU A 67 7.36 6.44 -1.07
CA GLU A 67 7.49 5.22 -0.28
C GLU A 67 8.13 5.59 1.06
N GLN A 68 7.42 5.34 2.14
CA GLN A 68 7.87 5.66 3.49
C GLN A 68 7.83 4.42 4.38
N GLY A 69 8.97 4.05 4.94
CA GLY A 69 9.03 3.03 5.98
C GLY A 69 8.33 3.50 7.26
N LEU A 70 7.53 2.62 7.87
CA LEU A 70 6.91 2.82 9.18
C LEU A 70 6.87 1.50 9.96
N GLN A 71 6.31 1.53 11.16
CA GLN A 71 6.09 0.35 11.96
C GLN A 71 4.58 0.03 11.99
N ILE A 72 4.22 -1.20 11.63
CA ILE A 72 2.84 -1.71 11.70
C ILE A 72 2.83 -2.82 12.75
N GLY A 73 2.28 -2.52 13.93
CA GLY A 73 2.44 -3.36 15.12
C GLY A 73 3.91 -3.49 15.52
N ASN A 74 4.45 -4.72 15.50
CA ASN A 74 5.86 -4.99 15.81
C ASN A 74 6.70 -5.32 14.57
N LEU A 75 6.14 -5.19 13.36
CA LEU A 75 6.82 -5.51 12.11
C LEU A 75 7.05 -4.26 11.26
N ARG A 76 8.02 -4.38 10.35
CA ARG A 76 8.30 -3.34 9.37
C ARG A 76 7.14 -3.19 8.40
N GLY A 77 6.69 -1.96 8.23
CA GLY A 77 5.67 -1.58 7.28
C GLY A 77 6.15 -0.49 6.34
N PHE A 78 5.38 -0.28 5.28
CA PHE A 78 5.62 0.76 4.30
C PHE A 78 4.29 1.40 3.94
N ARG A 79 4.26 2.72 3.87
CA ARG A 79 3.21 3.47 3.22
C ARG A 79 3.68 3.76 1.81
N VAL A 80 2.91 3.30 0.83
CA VAL A 80 3.23 3.47 -0.59
C VAL A 80 2.12 4.30 -1.22
N ARG A 81 2.52 5.36 -1.91
CA ARG A 81 1.61 6.27 -2.62
C ARG A 81 2.02 6.40 -4.08
N GLY A 82 1.03 6.67 -4.91
CA GLY A 82 1.27 6.79 -6.34
C GLY A 82 0.00 6.86 -7.15
N THR A 83 0.12 6.45 -8.41
CA THR A 83 -1.01 6.38 -9.35
C THR A 83 -1.04 5.07 -10.10
N TYR A 84 -2.22 4.62 -10.52
CA TYR A 84 -2.42 3.44 -11.37
C TYR A 84 -3.51 3.67 -12.41
N ASP A 85 -3.48 2.91 -13.49
CA ASP A 85 -4.57 2.84 -14.46
C ASP A 85 -5.42 1.60 -14.16
N VAL A 86 -6.74 1.73 -14.27
CA VAL A 86 -7.67 0.59 -14.22
C VAL A 86 -8.47 0.51 -15.49
N THR A 87 -8.55 -0.68 -16.05
CA THR A 87 -9.40 -0.98 -17.21
C THR A 87 -10.50 -1.93 -16.76
N LEU A 88 -11.75 -1.55 -17.03
CA LEU A 88 -12.96 -2.32 -16.75
C LEU A 88 -13.54 -2.83 -18.07
N GLU A 89 -13.86 -4.13 -18.12
CA GLU A 89 -14.41 -4.79 -19.30
C GLU A 89 -15.91 -4.99 -19.13
N PHE A 90 -16.71 -4.27 -19.91
CA PHE A 90 -18.15 -4.44 -19.97
C PHE A 90 -18.56 -5.13 -21.28
N PRO A 91 -19.75 -5.75 -21.35
CA PRO A 91 -20.29 -6.23 -22.61
C PRO A 91 -20.36 -5.10 -23.64
N GLY A 92 -19.58 -5.23 -24.72
CA GLY A 92 -19.56 -4.28 -25.84
C GLY A 92 -18.77 -2.99 -25.62
N ARG A 93 -18.13 -2.78 -24.45
CA ARG A 93 -17.26 -1.61 -24.22
C ARG A 93 -16.19 -1.83 -23.17
N THR A 94 -15.07 -1.14 -23.32
CA THR A 94 -14.00 -1.09 -22.33
C THR A 94 -13.90 0.33 -21.79
N VAL A 95 -13.75 0.48 -20.48
CA VAL A 95 -13.59 1.78 -19.82
C VAL A 95 -12.25 1.78 -19.10
N THR A 96 -11.34 2.66 -19.52
CA THR A 96 -10.03 2.84 -18.87
C THR A 96 -10.01 4.16 -18.11
N GLN A 97 -9.77 4.08 -16.81
CA GLN A 97 -9.51 5.23 -15.95
C GLN A 97 -8.01 5.33 -15.71
N LYS A 98 -7.42 6.48 -15.99
CA LYS A 98 -5.97 6.68 -15.92
C LYS A 98 -5.57 7.49 -14.69
N ALA A 99 -4.37 7.24 -14.19
CA ALA A 99 -3.74 7.98 -13.11
C ALA A 99 -4.58 8.10 -11.82
N ASN A 100 -5.32 7.04 -11.48
CA ASN A 100 -6.07 6.94 -10.23
C ASN A 100 -5.10 6.96 -9.06
N PRO A 101 -5.26 7.86 -8.07
CA PRO A 101 -4.37 7.91 -6.92
C PRO A 101 -4.57 6.68 -6.04
N PHE A 102 -3.50 6.22 -5.40
CA PHE A 102 -3.58 5.20 -4.37
C PHE A 102 -2.71 5.56 -3.16
N GLU A 103 -3.14 5.07 -1.99
CA GLU A 103 -2.35 4.99 -0.78
C GLU A 103 -2.59 3.61 -0.15
N ILE A 104 -1.54 2.81 -0.03
CA ILE A 104 -1.61 1.47 0.57
C ILE A 104 -0.58 1.34 1.68
N TYR A 105 -0.88 0.46 2.64
CA TYR A 105 0.03 0.11 3.72
C TYR A 105 0.42 -1.36 3.60
N LEU A 106 1.71 -1.65 3.53
CA LEU A 106 2.22 -2.99 3.35
C LEU A 106 3.11 -3.38 4.54
N GLN A 107 2.80 -4.49 5.19
CA GLN A 107 3.57 -5.03 6.30
C GLN A 107 4.39 -6.23 5.83
N ARG A 108 5.71 -6.15 6.00
CA ARG A 108 6.66 -7.22 5.68
C ARG A 108 6.69 -8.23 6.83
N GLN A 109 6.51 -9.51 6.51
CA GLN A 109 6.55 -10.59 7.51
C GLN A 109 7.99 -10.90 7.96
N ILE A 110 8.12 -11.66 9.06
CA ILE A 110 9.42 -11.97 9.69
C ILE A 110 10.33 -12.74 8.73
N GLU A 111 9.81 -13.66 7.90
CA GLU A 111 10.62 -14.35 6.90
C GLU A 111 11.11 -13.43 5.76
N GLY A 112 10.57 -12.21 5.68
CA GLY A 112 10.99 -11.17 4.73
C GLY A 112 10.59 -11.41 3.28
N LYS A 113 9.87 -12.50 3.00
CA LYS A 113 9.41 -12.94 1.66
C LYS A 113 7.95 -12.62 1.39
N THR A 114 7.18 -12.45 2.46
CA THR A 114 5.72 -12.36 2.42
C THR A 114 5.27 -10.96 2.79
N TRP A 115 4.25 -10.47 2.12
CA TRP A 115 3.69 -9.14 2.29
C TRP A 115 2.22 -9.21 2.64
N ARG A 116 1.81 -8.34 3.56
CA ARG A 116 0.39 -8.21 3.94
C ARG A 116 -0.08 -6.79 3.72
N LEU A 117 -1.25 -6.62 3.08
CA LEU A 117 -1.97 -5.36 3.00
C LEU A 117 -2.54 -5.06 4.38
N ALA A 118 -2.09 -3.96 4.97
CA ALA A 118 -2.56 -3.47 6.25
C ALA A 118 -3.64 -2.39 6.04
N ARG A 119 -4.69 -2.43 6.85
CA ARG A 119 -5.75 -1.43 6.91
C ARG A 119 -5.89 -0.92 8.33
N ARG A 120 -5.98 0.40 8.46
CA ARG A 120 -6.27 1.05 9.75
C ARG A 120 -7.72 0.76 10.11
N GLN A 121 -7.97 0.22 11.29
CA GLN A 121 -9.31 0.19 11.87
C GLN A 121 -9.52 1.43 12.72
N ALA A 122 -10.57 2.19 12.43
CA ALA A 122 -11.07 3.18 13.37
C ALA A 122 -11.69 2.40 14.54
N ASN A 123 -11.13 2.55 15.74
CA ASN A 123 -11.67 1.91 16.94
C ASN A 123 -12.53 2.95 17.70
N PRO A 124 -13.86 2.90 17.62
CA PRO A 124 -14.72 3.95 18.16
C PRO A 124 -14.81 3.98 19.70
N LYS A 125 -14.20 3.02 20.42
CA LYS A 125 -14.43 2.82 21.85
C LYS A 125 -13.24 3.07 22.79
N ASN A 126 -12.04 3.33 22.30
CA ASN A 126 -10.90 3.55 23.19
C ASN A 126 -10.10 4.79 22.78
N GLN A 127 -10.12 5.77 23.67
CA GLN A 127 -9.29 6.97 23.68
C GLN A 127 -7.87 6.64 24.18
N THR A 128 -7.28 5.58 23.63
CA THR A 128 -5.88 5.23 23.75
C THR A 128 -5.36 5.04 22.34
N ASP A 129 -4.40 5.90 21.95
CA ASP A 129 -3.76 6.08 20.63
C ASP A 129 -3.04 4.83 20.06
N THR A 130 -3.52 3.63 20.33
CA THR A 130 -3.06 2.41 19.67
C THR A 130 -3.84 2.23 18.37
N GLU A 131 -3.24 2.68 17.27
CA GLU A 131 -3.68 2.38 15.91
C GLU A 131 -3.84 0.85 15.75
N SER A 132 -5.08 0.37 15.69
CA SER A 132 -5.36 -1.05 15.44
C SER A 132 -5.30 -1.34 13.95
N TRP A 133 -4.44 -2.26 13.56
CA TRP A 133 -4.22 -2.66 12.16
C TRP A 133 -4.82 -4.04 11.90
N VAL A 134 -5.57 -4.17 10.80
CA VAL A 134 -5.95 -5.48 10.25
C VAL A 134 -5.11 -5.74 9.03
N THR A 135 -4.60 -6.96 8.88
CA THR A 135 -3.72 -7.30 7.77
C THR A 135 -4.23 -8.49 6.99
N GLN A 136 -4.02 -8.47 5.68
CA GLN A 136 -4.42 -9.52 4.76
C GLN A 136 -3.26 -9.89 3.84
N LEU A 137 -3.09 -11.18 3.56
CA LEU A 137 -2.00 -11.67 2.71
C LEU A 137 -2.10 -11.14 1.27
N VAL A 138 -0.98 -10.66 0.74
CA VAL A 138 -0.83 -10.27 -0.68
C VAL A 138 -0.05 -11.32 -1.46
N LEU A 139 1.05 -11.81 -0.86
CA LEU A 139 1.93 -12.87 -1.36
C LEU A 139 2.69 -13.49 -0.19
#